data_AF-A0A852ZM74-F1
#
_entry.id   AF-A0A852ZM74-F1
#
_cell.length_a   1.000
_cell.length_b   1.000
_cell.length_c   1.000
_cell.angle_alpha   90.00
_cell.angle_beta   90.00
_cell.angle_gamma   90.00
#
_symmetry.space_group_name_H-M   'P 1'
#
loop_
_entity.id
_entity.type
_entity.pdbx_description
1 polymer ?
#
loop_
_entity_poly.entity_id
_entity_poly.type
_entity_poly.pdbx_seq_one_letter_code
_entity_poly.pdbx_strand_id
1 'polypeptide(L)'
;MGEELWRLLAGSGLRPVTGPDREFRQQIACAKAAWAGGRGLGVRVLLGEPPDERLSDSARLMLRRLGLPAGSLDLLLDLGAVTDEHHQADKRALLALDLLLPLTTWRTVAVISGAFPRSIPDHAPDPFVEFERHDWDVWHLVRDSFGVPAGDGRPPSPSAFLYGDYGAQHTRGCDEPSRREGGPPWGVLRYTTERTFLLCRFPTDTTDRARIVRAAARRIVGCGDFRGHTYSAGDRWLYDCARGFGSRGSGNAEGWLRHGHVQHMTHVVDRLGAVSL
;
A
#
# COMPACT_ATOMS: atom_id res chain seq x y z
N MET A 1 -9.91 -15.52 -25.86
CA MET A 1 -8.85 -14.57 -25.44
C MET A 1 -7.63 -14.87 -26.31
N GLY A 2 -7.33 -14.01 -27.27
CA GLY A 2 -6.46 -14.31 -28.43
C GLY A 2 -4.96 -14.38 -28.11
N GLU A 3 -4.21 -15.10 -28.95
CA GLU A 3 -2.74 -15.30 -28.85
C GLU A 3 -1.92 -14.01 -28.71
N GLU A 4 -2.41 -12.90 -29.26
CA GLU A 4 -1.71 -11.61 -29.28
C GLU A 4 -1.61 -10.98 -27.87
N LEU A 5 -2.67 -11.08 -27.07
CA LEU A 5 -2.66 -10.66 -25.66
C LEU A 5 -1.69 -11.52 -24.83
N TRP A 6 -1.60 -12.80 -25.16
CA TRP A 6 -0.68 -13.72 -24.49
C TRP A 6 0.80 -13.40 -24.77
N ARG A 7 1.14 -13.02 -26.01
CA ARG A 7 2.49 -12.57 -26.36
C ARG A 7 2.87 -11.26 -25.65
N LEU A 8 1.93 -10.31 -25.56
CA LEU A 8 2.12 -9.06 -24.81
C LEU A 8 2.37 -9.32 -23.33
N LEU A 9 1.57 -10.19 -22.70
CA LEU A 9 1.74 -10.55 -21.29
C LEU A 9 3.06 -11.30 -21.04
N ALA A 10 3.44 -12.23 -21.91
CA ALA A 10 4.69 -12.98 -21.80
C ALA A 10 5.93 -12.08 -21.98
N GLY A 11 5.85 -11.04 -22.81
CA GLY A 11 6.92 -10.04 -22.98
C GLY A 11 6.94 -8.96 -21.90
N SER A 12 5.84 -8.76 -21.16
CA SER A 12 5.68 -7.66 -20.22
C SER A 12 6.55 -7.80 -18.96
N GLY A 13 6.90 -6.66 -18.36
CA GLY A 13 7.52 -6.55 -17.03
C GLY A 13 6.73 -7.18 -15.88
N LEU A 14 5.46 -7.49 -16.11
CA LEU A 14 4.47 -7.71 -15.08
C LEU A 14 4.50 -9.15 -14.57
N ARG A 15 4.13 -9.29 -13.30
CA ARG A 15 3.98 -10.59 -12.65
C ARG A 15 2.51 -10.89 -12.43
N PRO A 16 1.98 -12.02 -12.93
CA PRO A 16 0.62 -12.41 -12.62
C PRO A 16 0.49 -12.68 -11.12
N VAL A 17 -0.68 -12.35 -10.55
CA VAL A 17 -0.98 -12.56 -9.14
C VAL A 17 -2.27 -13.37 -9.00
N THR A 18 -2.23 -14.39 -8.16
CA THR A 18 -3.38 -15.23 -7.78
C THR A 18 -3.41 -15.39 -6.26
N GLY A 19 -4.40 -16.09 -5.72
CA GLY A 19 -4.48 -16.41 -4.29
C GLY A 19 -5.39 -17.62 -4.01
N PRO A 20 -5.33 -18.18 -2.78
CA PRO A 20 -6.22 -19.28 -2.37
C PRO A 20 -7.72 -18.90 -2.44
N ASP A 21 -8.03 -17.62 -2.32
CA ASP A 21 -9.37 -17.02 -2.40
C ASP A 21 -9.90 -16.86 -3.84
N ARG A 22 -9.03 -17.05 -4.85
CA ARG A 22 -9.39 -16.81 -6.26
C ARG A 22 -10.02 -18.03 -6.92
N GLU A 23 -10.86 -17.75 -7.92
CA GLU A 23 -11.46 -18.81 -8.72
C GLU A 23 -10.41 -19.67 -9.43
N PHE A 24 -10.69 -20.96 -9.52
CA PHE A 24 -9.83 -21.94 -10.17
C PHE A 24 -9.36 -21.52 -11.57
N ARG A 25 -10.26 -20.96 -12.39
CA ARG A 25 -9.91 -20.54 -13.76
C ARG A 25 -8.89 -19.39 -13.77
N GLN A 26 -8.99 -18.46 -12.82
CA GLN A 26 -8.05 -17.35 -12.67
C GLN A 26 -6.68 -17.85 -12.20
N GLN A 27 -6.65 -18.78 -11.23
CA GLN A 27 -5.42 -19.41 -10.76
C GLN A 27 -4.64 -20.07 -11.91
N ILE A 28 -5.33 -20.87 -12.73
CA ILE A 28 -4.72 -21.55 -13.89
C ILE A 28 -4.24 -20.56 -14.96
N ALA A 29 -5.01 -19.50 -15.24
CA ALA A 29 -4.61 -18.47 -16.19
C ALA A 29 -3.34 -17.75 -15.75
N CYS A 30 -3.24 -17.38 -14.46
CA CYS A 30 -2.05 -16.76 -13.89
C CYS A 30 -0.84 -17.68 -13.92
N ALA A 31 -1.00 -18.97 -13.60
CA ALA A 31 0.11 -19.93 -13.69
C ALA A 31 0.59 -20.14 -15.13
N LYS A 32 -0.31 -20.23 -16.11
CA LYS A 32 0.05 -20.29 -17.53
C LYS A 32 0.82 -19.05 -17.99
N ALA A 33 0.37 -17.86 -17.56
CA ALA A 33 1.08 -16.61 -17.83
C ALA A 33 2.49 -16.61 -17.20
N ALA A 34 2.61 -17.08 -15.96
CA ALA A 34 3.89 -17.17 -15.24
C ALA A 34 4.87 -18.13 -15.94
N TRP A 35 4.38 -19.29 -16.38
CA TRP A 35 5.15 -20.27 -17.15
C TRP A 35 5.63 -19.70 -18.48
N ALA A 36 4.74 -19.07 -19.24
CA ALA A 36 5.08 -18.49 -20.55
C ALA A 36 6.06 -17.30 -20.44
N GLY A 37 5.93 -16.49 -19.39
CA GLY A 37 6.77 -15.30 -19.19
C GLY A 37 8.06 -15.54 -18.43
N GLY A 38 8.21 -16.66 -17.71
CA GLY A 38 9.41 -16.99 -16.94
C GLY A 38 9.70 -16.07 -15.74
N ARG A 39 8.77 -15.18 -15.36
CA ARG A 39 8.97 -14.14 -14.32
C ARG A 39 8.47 -14.55 -12.93
N GLY A 40 7.94 -15.76 -12.79
CA GLY A 40 7.34 -16.28 -11.56
C GLY A 40 5.89 -15.84 -11.37
N LEU A 41 5.31 -16.20 -10.22
CA LEU A 41 3.91 -15.97 -9.86
C LEU A 41 3.81 -15.35 -8.46
N GLY A 42 3.03 -14.28 -8.32
CA GLY A 42 2.65 -13.76 -7.02
C GLY A 42 1.47 -14.55 -6.43
N VAL A 43 1.57 -14.93 -5.16
CA VAL A 43 0.52 -15.55 -4.37
C VAL A 43 0.10 -14.56 -3.29
N ARG A 44 -1.04 -13.90 -3.49
CA ARG A 44 -1.63 -12.98 -2.53
C ARG A 44 -2.51 -13.73 -1.53
N VAL A 45 -2.27 -13.47 -0.25
CA VAL A 45 -3.08 -13.96 0.86
C VAL A 45 -3.57 -12.75 1.64
N LEU A 46 -4.87 -12.43 1.53
CA LEU A 46 -5.51 -11.35 2.27
C LEU A 46 -5.92 -11.85 3.67
N LEU A 47 -5.39 -11.22 4.72
CA LEU A 47 -5.67 -11.57 6.12
C LEU A 47 -6.86 -10.79 6.68
N GLY A 48 -8.06 -11.10 6.21
CA GLY A 48 -9.30 -10.56 6.80
C GLY A 48 -9.63 -11.13 8.18
N GLU A 49 -9.27 -12.40 8.40
CA GLU A 49 -9.54 -13.17 9.62
C GLU A 49 -8.22 -13.73 10.20
N PRO A 50 -8.19 -14.15 11.49
CA PRO A 50 -7.05 -14.85 12.04
C PRO A 50 -6.68 -16.07 11.19
N PRO A 51 -5.41 -16.22 10.77
CA PRO A 51 -5.00 -17.34 9.93
C PRO A 51 -5.06 -18.66 10.74
N ASP A 52 -5.44 -19.73 10.07
CA ASP A 52 -5.58 -21.07 10.64
C ASP A 52 -4.98 -22.14 9.71
N GLU A 53 -5.08 -23.40 10.13
CA GLU A 53 -4.59 -24.53 9.32
C GLU A 53 -5.33 -24.67 7.98
N ARG A 54 -6.60 -24.24 7.89
CA ARG A 54 -7.39 -24.29 6.65
C ARG A 54 -6.80 -23.37 5.59
N LEU A 55 -6.30 -22.20 5.99
CA LEU A 55 -5.56 -21.32 5.10
C LEU A 55 -4.32 -22.02 4.53
N SER A 56 -3.51 -22.65 5.39
CA SER A 56 -2.30 -23.37 4.98
C SER A 56 -2.63 -24.54 4.03
N ASP A 57 -3.67 -25.30 4.33
CA ASP A 57 -4.12 -26.42 3.49
C ASP A 57 -4.65 -25.98 2.13
N SER A 58 -5.44 -24.90 2.08
CA SER A 58 -5.93 -24.32 0.83
C SER A 58 -4.78 -23.81 -0.03
N ALA A 59 -3.82 -23.09 0.57
CA ALA A 59 -2.63 -22.63 -0.10
C ALA A 59 -1.78 -23.80 -0.62
N ARG A 60 -1.54 -24.83 0.21
CA ARG A 60 -0.79 -26.04 -0.18
C ARG A 60 -1.43 -26.77 -1.36
N LEU A 61 -2.75 -26.95 -1.32
CA LEU A 61 -3.50 -27.60 -2.41
C LEU A 61 -3.40 -26.79 -3.71
N MET A 62 -3.54 -25.46 -3.62
CA MET A 62 -3.36 -24.58 -4.77
C MET A 62 -1.94 -24.69 -5.33
N LEU A 63 -0.90 -24.56 -4.50
CA LEU A 63 0.50 -24.62 -4.94
C LEU A 63 0.83 -25.94 -5.67
N ARG A 64 0.40 -27.08 -5.10
CA ARG A 64 0.57 -28.41 -5.74
C ARG A 64 -0.10 -28.48 -7.12
N ARG A 65 -1.29 -27.89 -7.25
CA ARG A 65 -2.05 -27.86 -8.50
C ARG A 65 -1.39 -26.97 -9.56
N LEU A 66 -0.81 -25.83 -9.17
CA LEU A 66 -0.17 -24.91 -10.12
C LEU A 66 1.17 -25.46 -10.63
N GLY A 67 1.84 -26.31 -9.84
CA GLY A 67 3.00 -27.07 -10.28
C GLY A 67 4.19 -26.23 -10.73
N LEU A 68 4.30 -24.98 -10.24
CA LEU A 68 5.40 -24.08 -10.55
C LEU A 68 6.67 -24.48 -9.75
N PRO A 69 7.88 -24.24 -10.30
CA PRO A 69 9.12 -24.55 -9.60
C PRO A 69 9.24 -23.82 -8.26
N ALA A 70 9.84 -24.48 -7.27
CA ALA A 70 10.27 -23.81 -6.04
C ALA A 70 11.21 -22.64 -6.38
N GLY A 71 11.13 -21.54 -5.62
CA GLY A 71 11.89 -20.32 -5.89
C GLY A 71 11.36 -19.47 -7.07
N SER A 72 10.22 -19.82 -7.66
CA SER A 72 9.53 -19.00 -8.67
C SER A 72 8.28 -18.27 -8.15
N LEU A 73 8.00 -18.41 -6.85
CA LEU A 73 6.79 -17.91 -6.20
C LEU A 73 7.11 -16.76 -5.26
N ASP A 74 6.32 -15.70 -5.31
CA ASP A 74 6.36 -14.61 -4.33
C ASP A 74 5.14 -14.68 -3.41
N LEU A 75 5.34 -14.62 -2.10
CA LEU A 75 4.24 -14.47 -1.15
C LEU A 75 3.94 -12.97 -1.00
N LEU A 76 2.70 -12.58 -1.26
CA LEU A 76 2.17 -11.25 -0.99
C LEU A 76 1.22 -11.37 0.21
N LEU A 77 1.75 -11.24 1.41
CA LEU A 77 0.99 -11.29 2.64
C LEU A 77 0.31 -9.94 2.86
N ASP A 78 -0.99 -9.89 2.63
CA ASP A 78 -1.74 -8.64 2.57
C ASP A 78 -2.60 -8.47 3.81
N LEU A 79 -2.26 -7.49 4.63
CA LEU A 79 -2.94 -7.15 5.87
C LEU A 79 -4.11 -6.18 5.63
N GLY A 80 -4.25 -5.65 4.41
CA GLY A 80 -5.25 -4.65 4.10
C GLY A 80 -5.10 -3.37 4.93
N ALA A 81 -6.22 -2.87 5.45
CA ALA A 81 -6.26 -1.64 6.24
C ALA A 81 -5.90 -1.90 7.71
N VAL A 82 -4.83 -1.27 8.19
CA VAL A 82 -4.35 -1.32 9.58
C VAL A 82 -4.51 0.09 10.18
N THR A 83 -5.69 0.37 10.75
CA THR A 83 -6.07 1.73 11.17
C THR A 83 -6.23 1.91 12.68
N ASP A 84 -5.87 0.92 13.49
CA ASP A 84 -5.97 0.96 14.94
C ASP A 84 -4.73 0.31 15.57
N GLU A 85 -4.22 0.87 16.65
CA GLU A 85 -3.11 0.36 17.44
C GLU A 85 -3.37 -1.07 17.98
N HIS A 86 -4.63 -1.39 18.30
CA HIS A 86 -5.01 -2.72 18.82
C HIS A 86 -5.28 -3.74 17.71
N HIS A 87 -5.14 -3.33 16.45
CA HIS A 87 -5.28 -4.22 15.31
C HIS A 87 -4.20 -5.30 15.40
N GLN A 88 -4.59 -6.53 15.76
CA GLN A 88 -3.70 -7.70 15.94
C GLN A 88 -3.01 -8.15 14.62
N ALA A 89 -2.80 -7.25 13.66
CA ALA A 89 -2.22 -7.52 12.36
C ALA A 89 -0.78 -7.99 12.43
N ASP A 90 0.00 -7.50 13.39
CA ASP A 90 1.33 -8.01 13.71
C ASP A 90 1.31 -9.51 14.03
N LYS A 91 0.50 -9.93 14.99
CA LYS A 91 0.38 -11.33 15.41
C LYS A 91 -0.20 -12.20 14.29
N ARG A 92 -1.19 -11.68 13.57
CA ARG A 92 -1.77 -12.37 12.40
C ARG A 92 -0.74 -12.54 11.30
N ALA A 93 0.09 -11.53 11.03
CA ALA A 93 1.15 -11.62 10.05
C ALA A 93 2.17 -12.69 10.44
N LEU A 94 2.64 -12.69 11.69
CA LEU A 94 3.59 -13.69 12.20
C LEU A 94 3.02 -15.11 12.12
N LEU A 95 1.79 -15.33 12.60
CA LEU A 95 1.14 -16.64 12.52
C LEU A 95 0.94 -17.10 11.07
N ALA A 96 0.54 -16.20 10.17
CA ALA A 96 0.42 -16.52 8.75
C ALA A 96 1.77 -16.88 8.12
N LEU A 97 2.84 -16.16 8.47
CA LEU A 97 4.20 -16.48 8.00
C LEU A 97 4.64 -17.87 8.49
N ASP A 98 4.38 -18.21 9.74
CA ASP A 98 4.69 -19.55 10.27
C ASP A 98 3.92 -20.66 9.54
N LEU A 99 2.68 -20.40 9.13
CA LEU A 99 1.84 -21.35 8.39
C LEU A 99 2.20 -21.46 6.90
N LEU A 100 2.66 -20.37 6.28
CA LEU A 100 2.81 -20.26 4.81
C LEU A 100 4.25 -20.43 4.32
N LEU A 101 5.25 -20.00 5.10
CA LEU A 101 6.66 -20.15 4.71
C LEU A 101 7.07 -21.61 4.49
N PRO A 102 6.66 -22.59 5.33
CA PRO A 102 7.07 -23.98 5.14
C PRO A 102 6.46 -24.66 3.91
N LEU A 103 5.50 -24.03 3.23
CA LEU A 103 4.78 -24.65 2.11
C LEU A 103 5.65 -24.79 0.85
N THR A 104 6.64 -23.92 0.66
CA THR A 104 7.54 -23.93 -0.49
C THR A 104 8.73 -23.01 -0.25
N THR A 105 9.74 -23.08 -1.11
CA THR A 105 10.80 -22.06 -1.15
C THR A 105 10.26 -20.83 -1.86
N TRP A 106 9.92 -19.81 -1.08
CA TRP A 106 9.50 -18.52 -1.60
C TRP A 106 10.71 -17.74 -2.12
N ARG A 107 10.58 -17.16 -3.32
CA ARG A 107 11.58 -16.23 -3.86
C ARG A 107 11.60 -14.95 -3.06
N THR A 108 10.42 -14.37 -2.87
CA THR A 108 10.21 -13.12 -2.16
C THR A 108 9.01 -13.27 -1.24
N VAL A 109 9.07 -12.61 -0.09
CA VAL A 109 7.93 -12.41 0.79
C VAL A 109 7.74 -10.91 0.95
N ALA A 110 6.55 -10.41 0.63
CA ALA A 110 6.19 -9.00 0.81
C ALA A 110 5.02 -8.90 1.79
N VAL A 111 5.17 -8.08 2.82
CA VAL A 111 4.07 -7.68 3.71
C VAL A 111 3.44 -6.42 3.12
N ILE A 112 2.14 -6.47 2.82
CA ILE A 112 1.40 -5.37 2.19
C ILE A 112 0.39 -4.83 3.20
N SER A 113 0.39 -3.53 3.46
CA SER A 113 -0.55 -2.90 4.38
C SER A 113 -0.74 -1.41 4.07
N GLY A 114 -1.80 -0.81 4.63
CA GLY A 114 -2.03 0.63 4.55
C GLY A 114 -2.83 1.11 5.76
N ALA A 115 -2.54 2.31 6.27
CA ALA A 115 -3.25 2.88 7.41
C ALA A 115 -4.13 4.09 7.08
N PHE A 116 -4.21 4.49 5.80
CA PHE A 116 -4.94 5.69 5.43
C PHE A 116 -6.43 5.53 5.78
N PRO A 117 -7.04 6.50 6.48
CA PRO A 117 -8.39 6.36 7.00
C PRO A 117 -9.44 6.27 5.89
N ARG A 118 -10.51 5.51 6.13
CA ARG A 118 -11.64 5.40 5.19
C ARG A 118 -12.43 6.69 5.08
N SER A 119 -12.57 7.41 6.20
CA SER A 119 -13.35 8.63 6.30
C SER A 119 -12.63 9.61 7.20
N ILE A 120 -12.69 10.89 6.83
CA ILE A 120 -12.28 11.99 7.69
C ILE A 120 -13.54 12.46 8.43
N PRO A 121 -13.54 12.51 9.78
CA PRO A 121 -14.72 12.93 10.54
C PRO A 121 -15.29 14.26 10.05
N ASP A 122 -16.57 14.26 9.69
CA ASP A 122 -17.25 15.46 9.15
C ASP A 122 -17.42 16.58 10.19
N HIS A 123 -17.31 16.24 11.49
CA HIS A 123 -17.53 17.15 12.62
C HIS A 123 -16.28 17.42 13.45
N ALA A 124 -15.08 17.16 12.90
CA ALA A 124 -13.86 17.55 13.60
C ALA A 124 -13.87 19.08 13.83
N PRO A 125 -13.69 19.57 15.07
CA PRO A 125 -13.63 21.01 15.35
C PRO A 125 -12.49 21.68 14.57
N ASP A 126 -11.45 20.91 14.27
CA ASP A 126 -10.33 21.29 13.44
C ASP A 126 -10.40 20.56 12.07
N PRO A 127 -10.42 21.27 10.93
CA PRO A 127 -10.30 20.64 9.61
C PRO A 127 -8.93 19.96 9.36
N PHE A 128 -7.97 20.16 10.25
CA PHE A 128 -6.67 19.50 10.27
C PHE A 128 -6.69 18.36 11.28
N VAL A 129 -6.49 17.15 10.79
CA VAL A 129 -6.53 15.93 11.59
C VAL A 129 -5.35 15.04 11.27
N GLU A 130 -4.95 14.25 12.25
CA GLU A 130 -3.83 13.31 12.15
C GLU A 130 -4.33 11.88 12.27
N PHE A 131 -3.72 10.99 11.48
CA PHE A 131 -3.97 9.55 11.54
C PHE A 131 -2.64 8.81 11.57
N GLU A 132 -2.50 7.86 12.48
CA GLU A 132 -1.27 7.09 12.66
C GLU A 132 -1.00 6.14 11.49
N ARG A 133 0.29 5.94 11.19
CA ARG A 133 0.86 4.95 10.26
C ARG A 133 1.00 3.59 10.95
N HIS A 134 -0.08 3.07 11.52
CA HIS A 134 -0.04 1.77 12.22
C HIS A 134 0.42 0.62 11.30
N ASP A 135 0.17 0.74 10.00
CA ASP A 135 0.67 -0.14 8.95
C ASP A 135 2.22 -0.20 8.89
N TRP A 136 2.88 0.95 9.08
CA TRP A 136 4.32 1.10 9.12
C TRP A 136 4.91 0.52 10.41
N ASP A 137 4.25 0.73 11.54
CA ASP A 137 4.64 0.14 12.83
C ASP A 137 4.56 -1.39 12.78
N VAL A 138 3.47 -1.93 12.24
CA VAL A 138 3.31 -3.39 12.04
C VAL A 138 4.40 -3.93 11.13
N TRP A 139 4.74 -3.23 10.05
CA TRP A 139 5.86 -3.65 9.18
C TRP A 139 7.18 -3.75 9.96
N HIS A 140 7.53 -2.75 10.76
CA HIS A 140 8.77 -2.76 11.56
C HIS A 140 8.78 -3.93 12.54
N LEU A 141 7.68 -4.13 13.27
CA LEU A 141 7.54 -5.22 14.23
C LEU A 141 7.69 -6.59 13.56
N VAL A 142 6.99 -6.82 12.45
CA VAL A 142 7.03 -8.09 11.72
C VAL A 142 8.43 -8.34 11.16
N ARG A 143 9.07 -7.33 10.55
CA ARG A 143 10.44 -7.43 10.03
C ARG A 143 11.45 -7.77 11.12
N ASP A 144 11.41 -7.05 12.24
CA ASP A 144 12.35 -7.23 13.34
C ASP A 144 12.16 -8.61 14.00
N SER A 145 10.92 -9.10 14.05
CA SER A 145 10.60 -10.46 14.53
C SER A 145 10.99 -11.55 13.54
N PHE A 146 10.91 -11.28 12.23
CA PHE A 146 11.27 -12.22 11.17
C PHE A 146 12.79 -12.51 11.12
N GLY A 147 13.61 -11.54 11.52
CA GLY A 147 15.07 -11.65 11.55
C GLY A 147 15.65 -12.45 12.72
N VAL A 148 14.84 -12.87 13.70
CA VAL A 148 15.30 -13.66 14.84
C VAL A 148 15.31 -15.15 14.44
N PRO A 149 16.47 -15.84 14.42
CA PRO A 149 16.52 -17.26 14.19
C PRO A 149 15.80 -17.98 15.34
N ALA A 150 14.68 -18.62 15.06
CA ALA A 150 14.18 -19.66 15.95
C ALA A 150 15.19 -20.80 15.91
N GLY A 151 15.71 -21.21 17.07
CA GLY A 151 16.76 -22.23 17.21
C GLY A 151 16.31 -23.66 16.89
N ASP A 152 15.40 -23.86 15.94
CA ASP A 152 14.58 -25.06 15.76
C ASP A 152 14.55 -25.66 14.34
N GLY A 153 15.38 -25.18 13.41
CA GLY A 153 15.51 -25.81 12.07
C GLY A 153 14.51 -25.32 11.02
N ARG A 154 14.13 -24.04 11.08
CA ARG A 154 13.28 -23.37 10.08
C ARG A 154 13.84 -23.50 8.64
N PRO A 155 12.97 -23.67 7.60
CA PRO A 155 13.38 -23.66 6.19
C PRO A 155 14.10 -22.36 5.78
N PRO A 156 14.85 -22.36 4.66
CA PRO A 156 15.69 -21.24 4.27
C PRO A 156 14.89 -19.94 4.15
N SER A 157 15.45 -18.85 4.70
CA SER A 157 14.89 -17.51 4.56
C SER A 157 14.64 -17.17 3.09
N PRO A 158 13.55 -16.45 2.77
CA PRO A 158 13.30 -15.97 1.42
C PRO A 158 14.46 -15.10 0.95
N SER A 159 14.69 -15.04 -0.37
CA SER A 159 15.77 -14.22 -0.93
C SER A 159 15.55 -12.71 -0.71
N ALA A 160 14.31 -12.29 -0.44
CA ALA A 160 13.98 -10.92 -0.03
C ALA A 160 12.74 -10.88 0.88
N PHE A 161 12.79 -10.03 1.90
CA PHE A 161 11.65 -9.67 2.75
C PHE A 161 11.32 -8.19 2.52
N LEU A 162 10.16 -7.91 1.93
CA LEU A 162 9.80 -6.60 1.37
C LEU A 162 8.55 -6.01 2.04
N TYR A 163 8.39 -4.70 1.88
CA TYR A 163 7.19 -3.97 2.25
C TYR A 163 6.44 -3.48 1.01
N GLY A 164 5.11 -3.60 1.03
CA GLY A 164 4.21 -2.97 0.07
C GLY A 164 3.26 -2.00 0.78
N ASP A 165 3.20 -0.77 0.29
CA ASP A 165 2.35 0.29 0.85
C ASP A 165 1.12 0.51 -0.07
N TYR A 166 -0.08 0.59 0.49
CA TYR A 166 -1.30 0.93 -0.27
C TYR A 166 -1.37 2.40 -0.68
N GLY A 167 -0.48 3.24 -0.19
CA GLY A 167 -0.36 4.65 -0.53
C GLY A 167 -1.14 5.57 0.41
N ALA A 168 -1.18 6.86 0.04
CA ALA A 168 -1.93 7.89 0.74
C ALA A 168 -3.43 7.93 0.37
N GLN A 169 -4.04 6.75 0.27
CA GLN A 169 -5.48 6.51 0.08
C GLN A 169 -5.90 5.24 0.84
N HIS A 170 -7.18 5.17 1.21
CA HIS A 170 -7.72 3.97 1.85
C HIS A 170 -7.57 2.75 0.92
N THR A 171 -7.30 1.58 1.49
CA THR A 171 -6.97 0.35 0.73
C THR A 171 -8.05 -0.09 -0.24
N ARG A 172 -9.32 0.26 0.02
CA ARG A 172 -10.46 0.01 -0.89
C ARG A 172 -10.61 1.05 -2.01
N GLY A 173 -9.86 2.14 -1.99
CA GLY A 173 -10.03 3.25 -2.93
C GLY A 173 -9.78 2.85 -4.39
N CYS A 174 -8.99 1.81 -4.64
CA CYS A 174 -8.76 1.27 -5.98
C CYS A 174 -9.89 0.33 -6.47
N ASP A 175 -10.68 -0.22 -5.55
CA ASP A 175 -11.74 -1.19 -5.84
C ASP A 175 -13.13 -0.52 -5.95
N GLU A 176 -13.28 0.72 -5.47
CA GLU A 176 -14.52 1.46 -5.55
C GLU A 176 -14.65 2.13 -6.94
N PRO A 177 -15.72 1.84 -7.71
CA PRO A 177 -15.93 2.48 -9.01
C PRO A 177 -16.10 3.99 -8.82
N SER A 178 -15.55 4.77 -9.76
CA SER A 178 -15.75 6.22 -9.77
C SER A 178 -17.24 6.53 -9.77
N ARG A 179 -17.74 7.22 -8.73
CA ARG A 179 -19.13 7.66 -8.70
C ARG A 179 -19.36 8.64 -9.86
N ARG A 180 -20.37 8.35 -10.69
CA ARG A 180 -20.79 9.23 -11.81
C ARG A 180 -21.39 10.55 -11.32
N GLU A 181 -21.94 10.54 -10.11
CA GLU A 181 -22.40 11.73 -9.40
C GLU A 181 -21.17 12.44 -8.83
N GLY A 182 -21.01 13.72 -9.15
CA GLY A 182 -19.81 14.52 -8.90
C GLY A 182 -19.15 14.29 -7.53
N GLY A 183 -17.84 14.51 -7.49
CA GLY A 183 -17.03 14.31 -6.29
C GLY A 183 -17.55 15.06 -5.06
N PRO A 184 -17.06 14.71 -3.86
CA PRO A 184 -17.52 15.34 -2.63
C PRO A 184 -17.43 16.88 -2.70
N PRO A 185 -18.31 17.62 -1.99
CA PRO A 185 -18.29 19.09 -1.95
C PRO A 185 -17.10 19.66 -1.15
N TRP A 186 -16.04 18.86 -0.98
CA TRP A 186 -14.85 19.15 -0.22
C TRP A 186 -13.61 18.54 -0.87
N GLY A 187 -12.45 19.11 -0.56
CA GLY A 187 -11.14 18.62 -0.93
C GLY A 187 -10.30 18.34 0.32
N VAL A 188 -9.22 17.57 0.13
CA VAL A 188 -8.28 17.22 1.19
C VAL A 188 -6.86 17.37 0.66
N LEU A 189 -6.06 18.18 1.34
CA LEU A 189 -4.61 18.12 1.24
C LEU A 189 -4.12 17.07 2.22
N ARG A 190 -3.16 16.25 1.81
CA ARG A 190 -2.60 15.19 2.63
C ARG A 190 -1.08 15.22 2.58
N TYR A 191 -0.45 14.91 3.69
CA TYR A 191 1.00 14.88 3.83
C TYR A 191 1.40 13.76 4.78
N THR A 192 2.34 12.93 4.36
CA THR A 192 2.84 11.81 5.15
C THR A 192 4.07 12.27 5.95
N THR A 193 3.96 12.25 7.27
CA THR A 193 5.10 12.43 8.20
C THR A 193 5.78 11.09 8.43
N GLU A 194 6.68 11.00 9.41
CA GLU A 194 7.33 9.73 9.75
C GLU A 194 6.34 8.69 10.28
N ARG A 195 5.37 9.13 11.09
CA ARG A 195 4.45 8.24 11.81
C ARG A 195 2.99 8.54 11.56
N THR A 196 2.64 9.60 10.84
CA THR A 196 1.26 10.02 10.66
C THR A 196 0.95 10.48 9.23
N PHE A 197 -0.34 10.51 8.90
CA PHE A 197 -0.91 11.27 7.81
C PHE A 197 -1.53 12.55 8.37
N LEU A 198 -1.05 13.71 7.93
CA LEU A 198 -1.68 15.00 8.18
C LEU A 198 -2.70 15.25 7.08
N LEU A 199 -3.97 15.39 7.43
CA LEU A 199 -5.05 15.66 6.50
C LEU A 199 -5.67 17.02 6.80
N CYS A 200 -5.74 17.89 5.81
CA CYS A 200 -6.43 19.17 5.91
C CYS A 200 -7.60 19.20 4.92
N ARG A 201 -8.82 19.09 5.45
CA ARG A 201 -10.07 19.12 4.68
C ARG A 201 -10.56 20.56 4.49
N PHE A 202 -11.14 20.86 3.34
CA PHE A 202 -11.69 22.19 3.04
C PHE A 202 -12.88 22.13 2.07
N PRO A 203 -13.82 23.08 2.13
CA PRO A 203 -14.92 23.17 1.17
C PRO A 203 -14.42 23.53 -0.24
N THR A 204 -15.05 22.96 -1.27
CA THR A 204 -14.71 23.26 -2.68
C THR A 204 -15.77 24.08 -3.41
N ASP A 205 -16.99 24.10 -2.90
CA ASP A 205 -18.10 24.91 -3.43
C ASP A 205 -18.10 26.32 -2.82
N THR A 206 -17.11 27.12 -3.21
CA THR A 206 -16.94 28.49 -2.71
C THR A 206 -16.11 29.34 -3.68
N THR A 207 -16.45 30.62 -3.78
CA THR A 207 -15.69 31.63 -4.55
C THR A 207 -14.30 31.88 -3.97
N ASP A 208 -14.11 31.58 -2.68
CA ASP A 208 -12.87 31.79 -1.92
C ASP A 208 -11.91 30.59 -1.94
N ARG A 209 -12.19 29.56 -2.75
CA ARG A 209 -11.49 28.26 -2.75
C ARG A 209 -9.96 28.40 -2.73
N ALA A 210 -9.42 29.28 -3.56
CA ALA A 210 -7.97 29.51 -3.64
C ALA A 210 -7.40 29.94 -2.29
N ARG A 211 -8.03 30.89 -1.60
CA ARG A 211 -7.59 31.38 -0.29
C ARG A 211 -7.62 30.26 0.75
N ILE A 212 -8.68 29.44 0.76
CA ILE A 212 -8.88 28.35 1.71
C ILE A 212 -7.83 27.24 1.51
N VAL A 213 -7.61 26.79 0.28
CA VAL A 213 -6.61 25.75 0.00
C VAL A 213 -5.20 26.24 0.31
N ARG A 214 -4.88 27.50 0.02
CA ARG A 214 -3.58 28.08 0.41
C ARG A 214 -3.43 28.14 1.93
N ALA A 215 -4.51 28.40 2.67
CA ALA A 215 -4.50 28.34 4.13
C ALA A 215 -4.26 26.91 4.63
N ALA A 216 -4.93 25.91 4.06
CA ALA A 216 -4.68 24.49 4.34
C ALA A 216 -3.21 24.10 4.06
N ALA A 217 -2.67 24.53 2.93
CA ALA A 217 -1.27 24.30 2.59
C ALA A 217 -0.30 24.96 3.58
N ARG A 218 -0.58 26.18 4.03
CA ARG A 218 0.22 26.85 5.07
C ARG A 218 0.22 26.10 6.39
N ARG A 219 -0.89 25.46 6.77
CA ARG A 219 -0.95 24.64 8.00
C ARG A 219 0.00 23.44 7.92
N ILE A 220 0.01 22.74 6.79
CA ILE A 220 0.93 21.62 6.60
C ILE A 220 2.37 22.13 6.48
N VAL A 221 2.66 23.16 5.70
CA VAL A 221 4.03 23.71 5.56
C VAL A 221 4.57 24.28 6.87
N GLY A 222 3.68 24.73 7.76
CA GLY A 222 4.03 25.23 9.08
C GLY A 222 4.20 24.15 10.15
N CYS A 223 3.93 22.87 9.86
CA CYS A 223 4.18 21.80 10.82
C CYS A 223 5.68 21.49 10.92
N GLY A 224 6.12 21.01 12.10
CA GLY A 224 7.53 20.64 12.33
C GLY A 224 8.03 19.51 11.42
N ASP A 225 7.12 18.67 10.92
CA ASP A 225 7.42 17.52 10.06
C ASP A 225 7.50 17.86 8.57
N PHE A 226 7.31 19.13 8.18
CA PHE A 226 7.45 19.53 6.79
C PHE A 226 8.92 19.47 6.37
N ARG A 227 9.26 18.60 5.41
CA ARG A 227 10.65 18.27 5.03
C ARG A 227 11.28 19.29 4.08
N GLY A 228 10.54 20.33 3.72
CA GLY A 228 11.01 21.40 2.86
C GLY A 228 10.72 21.16 1.38
N HIS A 229 10.56 22.27 0.65
CA HIS A 229 10.17 22.30 -0.76
C HIS A 229 11.11 21.56 -1.75
N THR A 230 12.32 21.18 -1.32
CA THR A 230 13.30 20.44 -2.14
C THR A 230 13.24 18.94 -1.94
N TYR A 231 12.48 18.43 -0.95
CA TYR A 231 12.44 17.00 -0.62
C TYR A 231 11.76 16.17 -1.71
N SER A 232 10.61 16.61 -2.22
CA SER A 232 9.92 15.97 -3.34
C SER A 232 9.17 16.98 -4.21
N ALA A 233 8.73 16.54 -5.39
CA ALA A 233 7.85 17.35 -6.23
C ALA A 233 6.47 17.60 -5.58
N GLY A 234 6.04 16.75 -4.64
CA GLY A 234 4.84 16.99 -3.84
C GLY A 234 5.04 18.09 -2.79
N ASP A 235 6.18 18.06 -2.10
CA ASP A 235 6.58 19.11 -1.14
C ASP A 235 6.73 20.47 -1.80
N ARG A 236 7.37 20.50 -2.98
CA ARG A 236 7.51 21.73 -3.78
C ARG A 236 6.16 22.34 -4.10
N TRP A 237 5.23 21.52 -4.63
CA TRP A 237 3.89 21.98 -4.98
C TRP A 237 3.14 22.52 -3.76
N LEU A 238 3.23 21.83 -2.62
CA LEU A 238 2.58 22.24 -1.39
C LEU A 238 3.13 23.57 -0.88
N TYR A 239 4.46 23.75 -0.92
CA TYR A 239 5.13 25.00 -0.57
C TYR A 239 4.72 26.16 -1.50
N ASP A 240 4.74 25.94 -2.81
CA ASP A 240 4.34 26.94 -3.80
C ASP A 240 2.88 27.35 -3.62
N CYS A 241 2.00 26.38 -3.33
CA CYS A 241 0.60 26.63 -2.98
C CYS A 241 0.51 27.52 -1.73
N ALA A 242 1.18 27.16 -0.64
CA ALA A 242 1.19 27.92 0.61
C ALA A 242 1.67 29.37 0.44
N ARG A 243 2.69 29.58 -0.41
CA ARG A 243 3.34 30.88 -0.67
C ARG A 243 2.60 31.79 -1.64
N GLY A 244 1.64 31.28 -2.39
CA GLY A 244 0.97 32.12 -3.39
C GLY A 244 1.53 32.00 -4.80
N PHE A 245 2.56 31.19 -5.04
CA PHE A 245 3.23 31.12 -6.34
C PHE A 245 2.32 30.44 -7.40
N GLY A 246 2.27 31.00 -8.61
CA GLY A 246 1.48 30.52 -9.75
C GLY A 246 0.09 31.17 -9.92
N SER A 247 -0.44 31.12 -11.17
CA SER A 247 -1.54 31.97 -11.66
C SER A 247 -2.94 31.33 -11.74
N ARG A 248 -3.18 30.13 -11.19
CA ARG A 248 -4.53 29.50 -11.12
C ARG A 248 -4.80 28.91 -9.73
N GLY A 249 -5.97 29.21 -9.17
CA GLY A 249 -6.35 29.00 -7.77
C GLY A 249 -6.17 27.57 -7.24
N SER A 250 -5.00 27.34 -6.62
CA SER A 250 -4.64 26.26 -5.67
C SER A 250 -4.85 24.80 -6.12
N GLY A 251 -4.95 24.55 -7.43
CA GLY A 251 -5.14 23.22 -7.99
C GLY A 251 -6.59 22.74 -8.04
N ASN A 252 -6.75 21.45 -8.35
CA ASN A 252 -8.02 20.74 -8.45
C ASN A 252 -7.90 19.37 -7.74
N ALA A 253 -9.00 18.61 -7.69
CA ALA A 253 -9.04 17.31 -7.01
C ALA A 253 -7.94 16.35 -7.48
N GLU A 254 -7.70 16.25 -8.78
CA GLU A 254 -6.62 15.45 -9.37
C GLU A 254 -5.25 15.92 -8.88
N GLY A 255 -4.98 17.22 -8.89
CA GLY A 255 -3.74 17.81 -8.41
C GLY A 255 -3.49 17.49 -6.93
N TRP A 256 -4.50 17.66 -6.08
CA TRP A 256 -4.39 17.33 -4.65
C TRP A 256 -4.13 15.83 -4.44
N LEU A 257 -4.80 14.96 -5.21
CA LEU A 257 -4.54 13.52 -5.23
C LEU A 257 -3.11 13.20 -5.64
N ARG A 258 -2.69 13.69 -6.80
CA ARG A 258 -1.37 13.45 -7.39
C ARG A 258 -0.23 13.90 -6.48
N HIS A 259 -0.25 15.14 -6.00
CA HIS A 259 0.86 15.68 -5.21
C HIS A 259 0.98 15.02 -3.84
N GLY A 260 -0.13 14.64 -3.21
CA GLY A 260 -0.11 13.84 -1.98
C GLY A 260 0.50 12.46 -2.18
N HIS A 261 0.15 11.76 -3.26
CA HIS A 261 0.77 10.46 -3.58
C HIS A 261 2.26 10.58 -3.93
N VAL A 262 2.64 11.58 -4.73
CA VAL A 262 4.05 11.80 -5.07
C VAL A 262 4.88 12.06 -3.81
N GLN A 263 4.39 12.89 -2.89
CA GLN A 263 5.04 13.13 -1.60
C GLN A 263 5.15 11.84 -0.79
N HIS A 264 4.05 11.11 -0.63
CA HIS A 264 4.01 9.87 0.13
C HIS A 264 4.95 8.79 -0.44
N MET A 265 4.90 8.52 -1.74
CA MET A 265 5.75 7.51 -2.38
C MET A 265 7.23 7.87 -2.26
N THR A 266 7.57 9.16 -2.46
CA THR A 266 8.96 9.62 -2.26
C THR A 266 9.41 9.34 -0.84
N HIS A 267 8.56 9.66 0.14
CA HIS A 267 8.86 9.44 1.54
C HIS A 267 9.03 7.95 1.89
N VAL A 268 8.10 7.08 1.50
CA VAL A 268 8.17 5.64 1.80
C VAL A 268 9.42 5.01 1.17
N VAL A 269 9.74 5.33 -0.09
CA VAL A 269 10.94 4.80 -0.76
C VAL A 269 12.22 5.25 -0.07
N ASP A 270 12.30 6.53 0.30
CA ASP A 270 13.44 7.09 1.05
C ASP A 270 13.62 6.37 2.41
N ARG A 271 12.52 6.15 3.15
CA ARG A 271 12.58 5.43 4.44
C ARG A 271 12.94 3.96 4.28
N LEU A 272 12.44 3.25 3.27
CA LEU A 272 12.84 1.87 2.99
C LEU A 272 14.32 1.77 2.59
N GLY A 273 14.84 2.76 1.85
CA GLY A 273 16.26 2.85 1.52
C GLY A 273 17.15 3.09 2.74
N ALA A 274 16.69 3.93 3.69
CA ALA A 274 17.41 4.19 4.94
C ALA A 274 17.45 2.99 5.90
N VAL A 275 16.50 2.05 5.78
CA VAL A 275 16.42 0.85 6.62
C VAL A 275 17.15 -0.36 5.99
N SER A 276 17.71 -0.20 4.79
CA SER A 276 18.41 -1.27 4.06
C SER A 276 19.94 -1.25 4.23
N LEU A 277 20.46 -0.67 5.33
CA LEU A 277 21.88 -0.64 5.72
C LEU A 277 22.06 -1.28 7.10
#